data_AF-A0A951JN14-F1
#
_entry.id   AF-A0A951JN14-F1
#
_cell.length_a   1.000
_cell.length_b   1.000
_cell.length_c   1.000
_cell.angle_alpha   90.00
_cell.angle_beta   90.00
_cell.angle_gamma   90.00
#
_symmetry.space_group_name_H-M   'P 1'
#
loop_
_entity.id
_entity.type
_entity.pdbx_description
1 polymer ?
#
loop_
_entity_poly.entity_id
_entity_poly.type
_entity_poly.pdbx_seq_one_letter_code
_entity_poly.pdbx_strand_id
1 'polypeptide(L)' 'MSGSHRQFRHKVKRGTMTVAGNPSKDVPTGTLLNILKQAGLR' A
#
# COMPACT_ATOMS: atom_id res chain seq x y z
N MET A 1 17.80 -7.54 -2.92
CA MET A 1 17.47 -6.81 -1.68
C MET A 1 16.14 -7.32 -1.17
N SER A 2 16.13 -7.93 0.00
CA SER A 2 14.96 -8.54 0.66
C SER A 2 13.89 -7.49 0.93
N GLY A 3 13.02 -7.26 -0.04
CA GLY A 3 11.97 -6.26 0.04
C GLY A 3 10.73 -6.85 0.68
N SER A 4 10.64 -6.86 2.01
CA SER A 4 9.39 -7.15 2.73
C SER A 4 8.32 -6.07 2.54
N HIS A 5 8.50 -5.17 1.56
CA HIS A 5 7.63 -4.06 1.23
C HIS A 5 7.62 -3.85 -0.29
N ARG A 6 6.42 -3.66 -0.85
CA ARG A 6 6.18 -3.31 -2.25
C ARG A 6 5.75 -1.85 -2.30
N GLN A 7 6.49 -1.01 -3.01
CA GLN A 7 6.14 0.39 -3.20
C GLN A 7 5.41 0.57 -4.54
N PHE A 8 4.22 1.16 -4.51
CA PHE A 8 3.40 1.49 -5.66
C PHE A 8 3.29 2.99 -5.79
N ARG A 9 3.46 3.52 -7.00
CA ARG A 9 3.26 4.94 -7.27
C ARG A 9 1.98 5.13 -8.05
N HIS A 10 1.09 5.99 -7.57
CA HIS A 10 -0.08 6.37 -8.35
C HIS A 10 0.33 7.26 -9.52
N LYS A 11 -0.21 6.97 -10.71
CA LYS A 11 0.05 7.78 -11.92
C LYS A 11 -0.57 9.19 -11.85
N VAL A 12 -1.67 9.32 -11.10
CA VAL A 12 -2.49 10.54 -11.04
C VAL A 12 -2.34 11.27 -9.70
N LYS A 13 -2.26 10.54 -8.59
CA LYS A 13 -2.10 11.12 -7.24
C LYS A 13 -0.63 11.11 -6.84
N ARG A 14 -0.13 12.25 -6.32
CA ARG A 14 1.23 12.34 -5.77
C ARG A 14 1.30 11.54 -4.45
N GLY A 15 2.09 10.48 -4.45
CA GLY A 15 2.31 9.63 -3.28
C GLY A 15 2.86 8.25 -3.65
N THR A 16 3.80 7.76 -2.86
CA THR A 16 4.29 6.39 -2.92
C THR A 16 3.56 5.58 -1.85
N MET A 17 2.73 4.64 -2.26
CA MET A 17 2.07 3.69 -1.40
C MET A 17 3.00 2.53 -1.08
N THR A 18 3.20 2.24 0.20
CA THR A 18 4.00 1.09 0.62
C THR A 18 3.08 0.00 1.15
N VAL A 19 3.06 -1.13 0.48
CA VAL A 19 2.31 -2.34 0.86
C VAL A 19 3.29 -3.31 1.50
N ALA A 20 2.91 -3.92 2.62
CA ALA A 20 3.70 -5.00 3.20
C ALA A 20 3.87 -6.13 2.17
N GLY A 21 5.11 -6.50 1.92
CA GLY A 21 5.55 -7.43 0.88
C GLY A 21 5.33 -8.90 1.23
N ASN A 22 4.88 -9.21 2.46
CA ASN A 22 4.55 -10.57 2.83
C ASN A 22 3.07 -10.88 2.50
N PRO A 23 2.77 -11.63 1.42
CA PRO A 23 1.40 -11.96 1.02
C PRO A 23 0.67 -12.86 2.01
N SER A 24 1.37 -13.49 2.96
CA SER A 24 0.79 -14.39 3.96
C SER A 24 0.42 -13.71 5.28
N LYS A 25 0.66 -12.40 5.44
CA LYS A 25 0.23 -11.65 6.61
C LYS A 25 -0.90 -10.71 6.24
N ASP A 26 -1.96 -10.74 7.04
CA ASP A 26 -3.04 -9.77 6.96
C ASP A 26 -2.51 -8.34 7.11
N VAL A 27 -3.04 -7.47 6.27
CA VAL A 27 -2.77 -6.04 6.32
C VAL A 27 -3.62 -5.46 7.46
N PRO A 28 -3.02 -4.75 8.44
CA PRO A 28 -3.79 -4.10 9.49
C PRO A 28 -4.85 -3.16 8.89
N THR A 29 -6.04 -3.12 9.48
CA THR A 29 -7.18 -2.34 8.95
C THR A 29 -6.83 -0.87 8.71
N GLY A 30 -6.03 -0.24 9.57
CA GLY A 30 -5.56 1.14 9.38
C GLY A 30 -4.68 1.32 8.13
N THR A 31 -3.83 0.34 7.85
CA THR A 31 -2.99 0.32 6.63
C THR A 31 -3.85 0.12 5.39
N LEU A 32 -4.83 -0.78 5.44
CA LEU A 32 -5.77 -1.01 4.33
C LEU A 32 -6.60 0.26 4.02
N LEU A 33 -7.12 0.93 5.04
CA LEU A 33 -7.87 2.18 4.87
C LEU A 33 -7.00 3.30 4.26
N ASN A 34 -5.74 3.41 4.68
CA ASN A 34 -4.82 4.37 4.10
C ASN A 34 -4.53 4.04 2.63
N ILE A 35 -4.37 2.76 2.29
CA ILE A 35 -4.23 2.29 0.91
C ILE A 35 -5.47 2.66 0.09
N LEU A 36 -6.68 2.37 0.58
CA LEU A 36 -7.92 2.68 -0.14
C LEU A 36 -8.10 4.19 -0.38
N LYS A 37 -7.78 5.01 0.63
CA LYS A 37 -7.81 6.48 0.53
C LYS A 37 -6.81 7.00 -0.51
N GLN A 38 -5.59 6.49 -0.48
CA GLN A 38 -4.56 6.85 -1.46
C GLN A 38 -4.93 6.34 -2.87
N ALA A 39 -5.61 5.20 -2.98
CA ALA A 39 -6.10 4.64 -4.24
C ALA A 39 -7.29 5.41 -4.82
N GLY A 40 -8.02 6.17 -3.99
CA GLY A 40 -9.29 6.78 -4.41
C GLY A 40 -10.41 5.78 -4.59
N LEU A 41 -10.32 4.63 -3.92
CA LEU A 41 -11.38 3.62 -3.86
C LEU A 41 -12.38 3.90 -2.72
N ARG A 42 -12.23 5.04 -2.05
CA ARG A 42 -13.16 5.59 -1.05
C ARG A 42 -13.00 7.11 -0.95
#